data_AF-A0A8H7ZE53-F1
#
_entry.id   AF-A0A8H7ZE53-F1
#
_cell.length_a   1.000
_cell.length_b   1.000
_cell.length_c   1.000
_cell.angle_alpha   90.00
_cell.angle_beta   90.00
_cell.angle_gamma   90.00
#
_symmetry.space_group_name_H-M   'P 1'
#
loop_
_entity.id
_entity.type
_entity.pdbx_description
1 polymer ?
#
loop_
_entity_poly.entity_id
_entity_poly.type
_entity_poly.pdbx_seq_one_letter_code
_entity_poly.pdbx_strand_id
1 'polypeptide(L)'
;MAPPHNKNKKRFVDRRETKSADIKRALTHRARLRKNYFKLLKHEGLEEPSREKPEVSDGESSDEEEPEDSESHETHEPKSKKPKPTSFAERAAIAKQRRAEKRHERLQKIQEKLTMVERQEKIRELKRKELSQKTKRGQPVMGPRINNLLEKIKKNNQ
;
A
#
# COMPACT_ATOMS: atom_id res chain seq x y z
N MET A 1 -20.98 -1.10 -26.79
CA MET A 1 -20.21 -2.00 -25.90
C MET A 1 -18.79 -1.48 -25.79
N ALA A 2 -18.34 -1.05 -24.61
CA ALA A 2 -16.98 -0.58 -24.39
C ALA A 2 -15.99 -1.77 -24.26
N PRO A 3 -14.76 -1.66 -24.80
CA PRO A 3 -13.81 -2.78 -24.81
C PRO A 3 -13.24 -3.08 -23.42
N PRO A 4 -12.91 -4.35 -23.12
CA PRO A 4 -12.46 -4.77 -21.80
C PRO A 4 -11.08 -4.17 -21.46
N HIS A 5 -11.01 -3.41 -20.37
CA HIS A 5 -9.75 -2.89 -19.82
C HIS A 5 -8.87 -4.05 -19.32
N ASN A 6 -7.75 -4.23 -20.01
CA ASN A 6 -6.79 -5.29 -19.75
C ASN A 6 -5.93 -4.92 -18.52
N LYS A 7 -6.36 -5.35 -17.33
CA LYS A 7 -5.78 -4.98 -16.01
C LYS A 7 -4.34 -5.46 -15.77
N ASN A 8 -3.75 -6.21 -16.71
CA ASN A 8 -2.46 -6.89 -16.56
C ASN A 8 -1.30 -6.22 -17.31
N LYS A 9 -1.53 -5.10 -18.01
CA LYS A 9 -0.43 -4.31 -18.59
C LYS A 9 0.09 -3.33 -17.55
N LYS A 10 1.31 -3.55 -17.06
CA LYS A 10 2.03 -2.55 -16.26
C LYS A 10 2.07 -1.26 -17.07
N ARG A 11 1.46 -0.18 -16.55
CA ARG A 11 1.51 1.13 -17.20
C ARG A 11 2.97 1.54 -17.32
N PHE A 12 3.33 2.12 -18.47
CA PHE A 12 4.65 2.71 -18.64
C PHE A 12 4.79 3.81 -17.58
N VAL A 13 5.80 3.68 -16.73
CA VAL A 13 6.09 4.65 -15.66
C VAL A 13 7.25 5.50 -16.15
N ASP A 14 7.00 6.78 -16.39
CA ASP A 14 8.08 7.71 -16.67
C ASP A 14 8.99 7.83 -15.43
N ARG A 15 10.25 7.39 -15.59
CA ARG A 15 11.25 7.38 -14.53
C ARG A 15 11.64 8.80 -14.12
N ARG A 16 11.49 9.79 -15.00
CA ARG A 16 11.83 11.19 -14.73
C ARG A 16 10.77 11.87 -13.88
N GLU A 17 9.51 11.65 -14.21
CA GLU A 17 8.37 12.20 -13.47
C GLU A 17 8.26 11.59 -12.08
N THR A 18 8.41 10.27 -11.97
CA THR A 18 8.37 9.58 -10.67
C THR A 18 9.49 10.02 -9.74
N LYS A 19 10.73 10.14 -10.24
CA LYS A 19 11.84 10.70 -9.45
C LYS A 19 11.57 12.13 -9.03
N SER A 20 11.05 12.97 -9.94
CA SER A 20 10.70 14.36 -9.62
C SER A 20 9.63 14.44 -8.54
N ALA A 21 8.61 13.59 -8.58
CA ALA A 21 7.57 13.51 -7.57
C ALA A 21 8.11 13.05 -6.21
N ASP A 22 9.02 12.07 -6.20
CA ASP A 22 9.67 11.58 -4.99
C ASP A 22 10.57 12.64 -4.35
N ILE A 23 11.33 13.39 -5.17
CA ILE A 23 12.15 14.53 -4.71
C ILE A 23 11.25 15.60 -4.06
N LYS A 24 10.16 16.00 -4.71
CA LYS A 24 9.20 16.96 -4.16
C LYS A 24 8.64 16.48 -2.82
N ARG A 25 8.23 15.21 -2.75
CA ARG A 25 7.71 14.59 -1.52
C ARG A 25 8.76 14.60 -0.40
N ALA A 26 10.02 14.29 -0.70
CA ALA A 26 11.11 14.30 0.26
C ALA A 26 11.42 15.71 0.79
N LEU A 27 11.40 16.72 -0.09
CA LEU A 27 11.60 18.13 0.28
C LEU A 27 10.48 18.63 1.19
N THR A 28 9.22 18.37 0.85
CA THR A 28 8.07 18.73 1.69
C THR A 28 8.14 18.04 3.06
N HIS A 29 8.53 16.76 3.09
CA HIS A 29 8.71 16.03 4.35
C HIS A 29 9.82 16.64 5.20
N ARG A 30 10.98 16.97 4.61
CA ARG A 30 12.10 17.63 5.30
C ARG A 30 11.68 18.99 5.88
N ALA A 31 10.98 19.81 5.10
CA ALA A 31 10.48 21.10 5.56
C ALA A 31 9.51 20.94 6.74
N ARG A 32 8.61 19.96 6.68
CA ARG A 32 7.67 19.66 7.78
C ARG A 32 8.38 19.19 9.04
N LEU A 33 9.39 18.32 8.92
CA LEU A 33 10.22 17.89 10.06
C LEU A 33 10.94 19.08 10.69
N ARG A 34 11.54 19.95 9.87
CA ARG A 34 12.22 21.16 10.35
C ARG A 34 11.24 22.09 11.10
N LYS A 35 10.05 22.32 10.54
CA LYS A 35 9.00 23.13 11.19
C LYS A 35 8.56 22.52 12.52
N ASN A 36 8.36 21.21 12.57
CA ASN A 36 7.98 20.51 13.80
C ASN A 36 9.08 20.55 14.86
N TYR A 37 10.34 20.37 14.44
CA TYR A 37 11.51 20.48 15.32
C TYR A 37 11.59 21.86 15.95
N PHE A 38 11.47 22.93 15.16
CA PHE A 38 11.47 24.28 15.71
C PHE A 38 10.27 24.58 16.61
N LYS A 39 9.10 24.00 16.35
CA LYS A 39 7.95 24.11 17.27
C LYS A 39 8.21 23.45 18.61
N LEU A 40 8.86 22.28 18.62
CA LEU A 40 9.26 21.60 19.84
C LEU A 40 10.31 22.41 20.61
N LEU A 41 11.34 22.89 19.92
CA LEU A 41 12.39 23.74 20.50
C LEU A 41 11.81 24.98 21.19
N LYS A 42 10.83 25.64 20.55
CA LYS A 42 10.07 26.76 21.11
C LYS A 42 9.28 26.40 22.36
N HIS A 43 8.62 25.23 22.34
CA HIS A 43 7.82 24.76 23.46
C HIS A 43 8.70 24.35 24.66
N GLU A 44 9.91 23.87 24.40
CA GLU A 44 10.87 23.45 25.43
C GLU A 44 11.71 24.63 25.98
N GLY A 45 11.51 25.84 25.46
CA GLY A 45 12.24 27.05 25.90
C GLY A 45 13.73 27.05 25.53
N LEU A 46 14.14 26.16 24.62
CA LEU A 46 15.53 25.99 24.15
C LEU A 46 15.81 26.78 22.86
N GLU A 47 15.01 27.81 22.58
CA GLU A 47 15.22 28.68 21.41
C GLU A 47 16.48 29.56 21.67
N GLU A 48 17.65 29.07 21.27
CA GLU A 48 18.86 29.88 21.27
C GLU A 48 18.66 31.10 20.34
N PRO A 49 19.00 32.32 20.78
CA PRO A 49 18.98 33.49 19.92
C PRO A 49 20.04 33.31 18.82
N SER A 50 19.54 32.99 17.62
CA SER A 50 20.12 33.26 16.29
C SER A 50 21.54 33.84 16.31
N ARG A 51 22.57 33.01 16.12
CA ARG A 51 23.80 33.47 15.46
C ARG A 51 23.44 33.87 14.04
N GLU A 52 23.37 35.19 13.85
CA GLU A 52 23.54 35.99 12.63
C GLU A 52 23.42 35.23 11.30
N LYS A 53 22.36 35.56 10.56
CA LYS A 53 22.25 35.29 9.13
C LYS A 53 23.44 35.95 8.42
N PRO A 54 24.27 35.23 7.63
CA PRO A 54 25.07 35.93 6.63
C PRO A 54 24.11 36.43 5.55
N GLU A 55 24.05 37.74 5.42
CA GLU A 55 23.45 38.41 4.26
C GLU A 55 24.20 37.98 3.00
N VAL A 56 23.46 37.40 2.06
CA VAL A 56 23.83 37.43 0.65
C VAL A 56 22.60 37.91 -0.10
N SER A 57 22.74 39.13 -0.61
CA SER A 57 21.89 39.75 -1.61
C SER A 57 21.89 38.91 -2.88
N ASP A 58 20.73 38.90 -3.55
CA ASP A 58 20.56 39.18 -4.99
C ASP A 58 19.33 38.44 -5.52
N GLY A 59 18.43 39.17 -6.18
CA GLY A 59 17.41 38.60 -7.06
C GLY A 59 15.96 38.86 -6.69
N GLU A 60 15.58 40.13 -6.69
CA GLU A 60 14.36 40.67 -7.34
C GLU A 60 13.39 39.64 -7.97
N SER A 61 12.15 39.58 -7.49
CA SER A 61 10.95 39.66 -8.35
C SER A 61 9.71 39.83 -7.48
N SER A 62 9.15 41.03 -7.60
CA SER A 62 7.76 41.38 -7.30
C SER A 62 6.80 40.36 -7.92
N ASP A 63 5.82 39.89 -7.14
CA ASP A 63 4.43 39.74 -7.60
C ASP A 63 3.51 39.52 -6.38
N GLU A 64 2.74 40.57 -6.07
CA GLU A 64 1.54 40.48 -5.24
C GLU A 64 0.45 39.83 -6.09
N GLU A 65 -0.15 38.72 -5.66
CA GLU A 65 -1.58 38.45 -5.92
C GLU A 65 -2.12 37.51 -4.82
N GLU A 66 -2.94 38.09 -3.94
CA GLU A 66 -3.98 37.34 -3.23
C GLU A 66 -5.02 36.81 -4.22
N PRO A 67 -5.67 35.70 -3.86
CA PRO A 67 -7.13 35.70 -4.01
C PRO A 67 -7.83 35.29 -2.72
N GLU A 68 -8.62 36.24 -2.19
CA GLU A 68 -9.89 35.94 -1.54
C GLU A 68 -10.78 35.19 -2.55
N ASP A 69 -11.28 33.99 -2.22
CA ASP A 69 -12.67 33.65 -2.56
C ASP A 69 -13.24 32.46 -1.78
N SER A 70 -14.48 32.70 -1.35
CA SER A 70 -15.65 31.84 -1.16
C SER A 70 -15.59 30.52 -0.36
N GLU A 71 -16.17 30.63 0.83
CA GLU A 71 -17.25 29.78 1.39
C GLU A 71 -17.59 28.46 0.65
N SER A 72 -17.19 27.33 1.24
CA SER A 72 -17.91 26.07 1.09
C SER A 72 -18.56 25.67 2.42
N HIS A 73 -19.85 25.98 2.53
CA HIS A 73 -20.76 25.59 3.60
C HIS A 73 -21.00 24.05 3.55
N GLU A 74 -20.10 23.25 4.12
CA GLU A 74 -20.35 21.81 4.30
C GLU A 74 -21.02 21.53 5.65
N THR A 75 -22.31 21.22 5.55
CA THR A 75 -23.17 20.46 6.48
C THR A 75 -22.51 19.97 7.79
N HIS A 76 -22.89 20.63 8.89
CA HIS A 76 -22.65 20.17 10.25
C HIS A 76 -23.42 18.87 10.56
N GLU A 77 -22.82 17.71 10.28
CA GLU A 77 -23.24 16.46 10.92
C GLU A 77 -22.94 16.51 12.43
N PRO A 78 -23.81 15.98 13.30
CA PRO A 78 -23.60 15.99 14.74
C PRO A 78 -22.39 15.11 15.08
N LYS A 79 -21.26 15.76 15.38
CA LYS A 79 -20.03 15.13 15.88
C LYS A 79 -20.38 14.31 17.12
N SER A 80 -20.47 12.99 16.95
CA SER A 80 -20.63 12.06 18.07
C SER A 80 -19.53 12.31 19.11
N LYS A 81 -19.93 12.31 20.38
CA LYS A 81 -19.08 12.66 21.52
C LYS A 81 -17.81 11.82 21.47
N LYS A 82 -16.67 12.44 21.17
CA LYS A 82 -15.37 11.76 21.19
C LYS A 82 -15.16 11.21 22.59
N PRO A 83 -14.75 9.93 22.74
CA PRO A 83 -14.46 9.37 24.05
C PRO A 83 -13.38 10.20 24.74
N LYS A 84 -13.49 10.30 26.08
CA LYS A 84 -12.57 11.07 26.91
C LYS A 84 -11.11 10.75 26.55
N PRO A 85 -10.21 11.74 26.53
CA PRO A 85 -8.81 11.50 26.24
C PRO A 85 -8.24 10.56 27.30
N THR A 86 -8.00 9.30 26.92
CA THR A 86 -7.32 8.31 27.77
C THR A 86 -5.93 8.78 28.14
N SER A 87 -5.37 8.25 29.23
CA SER A 87 -4.03 8.64 29.68
C SER A 87 -3.00 8.44 28.56
N PHE A 88 -1.92 9.25 28.53
CA PHE A 88 -0.88 9.12 27.50
C PHE A 88 -0.29 7.70 27.47
N ALA A 89 -0.10 7.09 28.65
CA ALA A 89 0.37 5.72 28.79
C ALA A 89 -0.59 4.70 28.16
N GLU A 90 -1.90 4.86 28.37
CA GLU A 90 -2.93 4.00 27.81
C GLU A 90 -2.99 4.13 26.28
N ARG A 91 -2.88 5.35 25.74
CA ARG A 91 -2.81 5.57 24.29
C ARG A 91 -1.58 4.93 23.66
N ALA A 92 -0.42 5.01 24.32
CA ALA A 92 0.80 4.36 23.86
C ALA A 92 0.66 2.84 23.85
N ALA A 93 0.05 2.26 24.90
CA ALA A 93 -0.21 0.82 24.99
C ALA A 93 -1.15 0.33 23.88
N ILE A 94 -2.27 1.03 23.66
CA ILE A 94 -3.24 0.71 22.59
C ILE A 94 -2.57 0.82 21.21
N ALA A 95 -1.76 1.86 20.98
CA ALA A 95 -1.04 2.01 19.72
C ALA A 95 -0.03 0.86 19.50
N LYS A 96 0.64 0.40 20.55
CA LYS A 96 1.56 -0.75 20.51
C LYS A 96 0.82 -2.05 20.21
N GLN A 97 -0.32 -2.31 20.85
CA GLN A 97 -1.17 -3.48 20.59
C GLN A 97 -1.65 -3.50 19.14
N ARG A 98 -2.22 -2.40 18.65
CA ARG A 98 -2.66 -2.29 17.24
C ARG A 98 -1.54 -2.52 16.24
N ARG A 99 -0.30 -2.09 16.55
CA ARG A 99 0.87 -2.35 15.69
C ARG A 99 1.26 -3.83 15.73
N ALA A 100 1.20 -4.48 16.89
CA ALA A 100 1.50 -5.89 17.05
C ALA A 100 0.46 -6.77 16.34
N GLU A 101 -0.83 -6.50 16.52
CA GLU A 101 -1.94 -7.18 15.83
C GLU A 101 -1.81 -7.08 14.32
N LYS A 102 -1.61 -5.86 13.79
CA LYS A 102 -1.39 -5.67 12.34
C LYS A 102 -0.18 -6.43 11.82
N ARG A 103 0.89 -6.56 12.62
CA ARG A 103 2.07 -7.36 12.25
C ARG A 103 1.71 -8.84 12.23
N HIS A 104 1.00 -9.32 13.25
CA HIS A 104 0.55 -10.71 13.35
C HIS A 104 -0.39 -11.09 12.21
N GLU A 105 -1.41 -10.28 11.91
CA GLU A 105 -2.32 -10.49 10.78
C GLU A 105 -1.58 -10.56 9.44
N ARG A 106 -0.56 -9.70 9.25
CA ARG A 106 0.26 -9.75 8.04
C ARG A 106 1.04 -11.06 7.94
N LEU A 107 1.64 -11.51 9.05
CA LEU A 107 2.37 -12.77 9.10
C LEU A 107 1.44 -13.96 8.83
N GLN A 108 0.26 -13.99 9.45
CA GLN A 108 -0.76 -15.01 9.20
C GLN A 108 -1.18 -15.05 7.72
N LYS A 109 -1.49 -13.90 7.13
CA LYS A 109 -1.84 -13.82 5.69
C LYS A 109 -0.71 -14.32 4.78
N ILE A 110 0.55 -14.11 5.15
CA ILE A 110 1.69 -14.62 4.40
C ILE A 110 1.77 -16.14 4.54
N GLN A 111 1.67 -16.67 5.76
CA GLN A 111 1.68 -18.11 6.03
C GLN A 111 0.54 -18.82 5.28
N GLU A 112 -0.69 -18.32 5.37
CA GLU A 112 -1.83 -18.86 4.63
C GLU A 112 -1.57 -18.93 3.13
N LYS A 113 -1.06 -17.84 2.54
CA LYS A 113 -0.70 -17.82 1.12
C LYS A 113 0.35 -18.87 0.76
N LEU A 114 1.40 -19.01 1.56
CA LEU A 114 2.44 -20.02 1.34
C LEU A 114 1.86 -21.43 1.40
N THR A 115 1.05 -21.74 2.42
CA THR A 115 0.41 -23.05 2.53
C THR A 115 -0.56 -23.33 1.38
N MET A 116 -1.28 -22.33 0.88
CA MET A 116 -2.14 -22.48 -0.30
C MET A 116 -1.34 -22.78 -1.56
N VAL A 117 -0.21 -22.10 -1.76
CA VAL A 117 0.70 -22.36 -2.89
C VAL A 117 1.26 -23.77 -2.81
N GLU A 118 1.80 -24.19 -1.65
CA GLU A 118 2.33 -25.53 -1.45
C GLU A 118 1.27 -26.62 -1.69
N ARG A 119 0.04 -26.43 -1.21
CA ARG A 119 -1.07 -27.35 -1.48
C ARG A 119 -1.37 -27.44 -2.96
N GLN A 120 -1.43 -26.30 -3.66
CA GLN A 120 -1.69 -26.29 -5.10
C GLN A 120 -0.57 -26.94 -5.90
N GLU A 121 0.69 -26.72 -5.52
CA GLU A 121 1.86 -27.36 -6.15
C GLU A 121 1.81 -28.88 -5.96
N LYS A 122 1.57 -29.37 -4.75
CA LYS A 122 1.37 -30.81 -4.48
C LYS A 122 0.27 -31.40 -5.35
N ILE A 123 -0.87 -30.72 -5.48
CA ILE A 123 -1.97 -31.17 -6.35
C ILE A 123 -1.52 -31.21 -7.82
N ARG A 124 -0.78 -30.20 -8.31
CA ARG A 124 -0.27 -30.17 -9.68
C ARG A 124 0.74 -31.28 -9.93
N GLU A 125 1.61 -31.57 -8.98
CA GLU A 125 2.59 -32.65 -9.08
C GLU A 125 1.93 -34.02 -9.15
N LEU A 126 0.93 -34.29 -8.30
CA LEU A 126 0.16 -35.52 -8.34
C LEU A 126 -0.55 -35.68 -9.69
N LYS A 127 -1.25 -34.63 -10.15
CA LYS A 127 -1.89 -34.62 -11.48
C LYS A 127 -0.90 -34.81 -12.62
N ARG A 128 0.28 -34.20 -12.53
CA ARG A 128 1.36 -34.36 -13.52
C ARG A 128 1.83 -35.82 -13.56
N LYS A 129 2.05 -36.43 -12.40
CA LYS A 129 2.45 -37.84 -12.29
C LYS A 129 1.38 -38.75 -12.92
N GLU A 130 0.11 -38.58 -12.55
CA GLU A 130 -1.01 -39.33 -13.12
C GLU A 130 -1.10 -39.21 -14.66
N LEU A 131 -1.01 -38.00 -15.19
CA LEU A 131 -1.11 -37.74 -16.64
C LEU A 131 0.12 -38.16 -17.46
N SER A 132 1.27 -38.30 -16.78
CA SER A 132 2.54 -38.72 -17.40
C SER A 132 2.67 -40.23 -17.60
N GLN A 133 1.77 -41.02 -16.99
CA GLN A 133 1.81 -42.48 -17.12
C GLN A 133 1.59 -42.93 -18.56
N LYS A 134 2.38 -43.93 -18.98
CA LYS A 134 2.32 -44.54 -20.31
C LYS A 134 2.11 -46.04 -20.19
N THR A 135 1.43 -46.63 -21.17
CA THR A 135 1.25 -48.08 -21.31
C THR A 135 2.55 -48.74 -21.77
N LYS A 136 2.61 -50.08 -21.76
CA LYS A 136 3.77 -50.86 -22.23
C LYS A 136 4.24 -50.49 -23.65
N ARG A 137 3.31 -50.06 -24.52
CA ARG A 137 3.59 -49.64 -25.91
C ARG A 137 3.92 -48.15 -26.04
N GLY A 138 4.00 -47.41 -24.93
CA GLY A 138 4.32 -45.98 -24.91
C GLY A 138 3.14 -45.03 -25.11
N GLN A 139 1.94 -45.54 -25.33
CA GLN A 139 0.73 -44.71 -25.42
C GLN A 139 0.39 -44.11 -24.05
N PRO A 140 -0.15 -42.88 -23.98
CA PRO A 140 -0.58 -42.32 -22.70
C PRO A 140 -1.71 -43.15 -22.10
N VAL A 141 -1.68 -43.37 -20.79
CA VAL A 141 -2.81 -44.01 -20.08
C VAL A 141 -4.02 -43.08 -20.18
N MET A 142 -5.09 -43.56 -20.82
CA MET A 142 -6.24 -42.71 -21.16
C MET A 142 -7.19 -42.46 -19.99
N GLY A 143 -7.31 -43.36 -19.01
CA GLY A 143 -8.25 -43.23 -17.89
C GLY A 143 -8.21 -41.85 -17.18
N PRO A 144 -7.04 -41.40 -16.68
CA PRO A 144 -6.91 -40.07 -16.06
C PRO A 144 -7.27 -38.93 -17.01
N ARG A 145 -6.98 -39.06 -18.30
CA ARG A 145 -7.28 -38.03 -19.32
C ARG A 145 -8.78 -37.97 -19.63
N ILE A 146 -9.43 -39.12 -19.71
CA ILE A 146 -10.89 -39.23 -19.89
C ILE A 146 -11.60 -38.61 -18.70
N ASN A 147 -11.21 -38.91 -17.47
CA ASN A 147 -11.83 -38.31 -16.27
C ASN A 147 -11.72 -36.78 -16.28
N ASN A 148 -10.54 -36.24 -16.63
CA ASN A 148 -10.36 -34.79 -16.77
C ASN A 148 -11.28 -34.20 -17.86
N LEU A 149 -11.54 -34.93 -18.95
CA LEU A 149 -12.45 -34.49 -20.00
C LEU A 149 -13.90 -34.51 -19.50
N LEU A 150 -14.32 -35.58 -18.84
CA LEU A 150 -15.65 -35.71 -18.26
C LEU A 150 -15.93 -34.63 -17.22
N GLU A 151 -14.97 -34.33 -16.34
CA GLU A 151 -15.08 -33.23 -15.38
C GLU A 151 -15.26 -31.87 -16.06
N LYS A 152 -14.54 -31.60 -17.16
CA LYS A 152 -14.69 -30.36 -17.93
C LYS A 152 -16.06 -30.26 -18.58
N ILE A 153 -16.54 -31.36 -19.18
CA ILE A 153 -17.88 -31.43 -19.76
C ILE A 153 -18.93 -31.17 -18.67
N LYS A 154 -18.81 -31.80 -17.51
CA LYS A 154 -19.72 -31.61 -16.38
C LYS A 154 -19.75 -30.16 -15.89
N LYS A 155 -18.59 -29.49 -15.83
CA LYS A 155 -18.48 -28.06 -15.44
C LYS A 155 -19.04 -27.09 -16.47
N ASN A 156 -18.98 -27.43 -17.76
CA ASN A 156 -19.51 -26.57 -18.83
C ASN A 156 -21.03 -26.71 -19.02
N ASN A 157 -21.59 -27.85 -18.59
CA ASN A 157 -23.02 -28.16 -18.68
C ASN A 157 -23.79 -27.82 -17.38
N GLN A 158 -23.14 -27.22 -16.39
CA GLN A 158 -23.72 -26.66 -15.17
C GLN A 158 -23.66 -25.14 -15.23
#